data_AF-A0A5R2MS34-F1
#
_entry.id   AF-A0A5R2MS34-F1
#
_cell.length_a   1.000
_cell.length_b   1.000
_cell.length_c   1.000
_cell.angle_alpha   90.00
_cell.angle_beta   90.00
_cell.angle_gamma   90.00
#
_symmetry.space_group_name_H-M   'P 1'
#
loop_
_entity.id
_entity.type
_entity.pdbx_description
1 polymer ?
#
loop_
_entity_poly.entity_id
_entity_poly.type
_entity_poly.pdbx_seq_one_letter_code
_entity_poly.pdbx_strand_id
1 'polypeptide(L)'
;SGVLALTIDQGAHTQRYQGIVQLDGETLEDAARTYFRQSEQIPTDIRLSVAKLLTPGIGGAREQWRAGGILAQFLPQSPERMRVPDLPRSEGA
;
A
#
# COMPACT_ATOMS: atom_id res chain seq x y z
N SER A 1 -0.26 14.84 -14.56
CA SER A 1 -0.70 14.61 -13.18
C SER A 1 -1.90 13.70 -13.20
N GLY A 2 -1.98 12.75 -12.28
CA GLY A 2 -3.08 11.79 -12.18
C GLY A 2 -3.41 11.53 -10.72
N VAL A 3 -4.57 10.94 -10.47
CA VAL A 3 -5.03 10.62 -9.11
C VAL A 3 -5.36 9.13 -8.99
N LEU A 4 -5.08 8.56 -7.82
CA LEU A 4 -5.63 7.29 -7.39
C LEU A 4 -6.89 7.58 -6.56
N ALA A 5 -8.02 7.05 -7.00
CA ALA A 5 -9.26 7.07 -6.23
C ALA A 5 -9.53 5.68 -5.68
N LEU A 6 -9.64 5.57 -4.35
CA LEU A 6 -10.08 4.34 -3.68
C LEU A 6 -11.50 4.56 -3.17
N THR A 7 -12.42 3.74 -3.67
CA THR A 7 -13.83 3.77 -3.29
C THR A 7 -14.17 2.50 -2.52
N ILE A 8 -14.63 2.68 -1.29
CA ILE A 8 -15.09 1.60 -0.42
C ILE A 8 -16.62 1.67 -0.39
N ASP A 9 -17.26 0.64 -0.95
CA ASP A 9 -18.70 0.43 -0.90
C ASP A 9 -18.96 -0.73 0.07
N GLN A 10 -19.54 -0.44 1.23
CA GLN A 10 -19.77 -1.44 2.29
C GLN A 10 -21.16 -2.09 2.17
N GLY A 11 -21.88 -1.84 1.06
CA GLY A 11 -23.19 -2.43 0.78
C GLY A 11 -24.36 -1.53 1.14
N ALA A 12 -25.57 -2.10 1.01
CA ALA A 12 -26.82 -1.37 1.22
C ALA A 12 -26.88 -0.75 2.62
N HIS A 13 -27.39 0.49 2.69
CA HIS A 13 -27.48 1.30 3.91
C HIS A 13 -26.15 1.80 4.50
N THR A 14 -25.03 1.66 3.77
CA THR A 14 -23.76 2.28 4.14
C THR A 14 -23.48 3.48 3.23
N GLN A 15 -22.85 4.51 3.78
CA GLN A 15 -22.37 5.61 2.94
C GLN A 15 -21.08 5.18 2.24
N ARG A 16 -21.02 5.39 0.94
CA ARG A 16 -19.80 5.18 0.16
C ARG A 16 -18.70 6.09 0.69
N TYR A 17 -17.55 5.50 0.98
CA TYR A 17 -16.35 6.24 1.30
C TYR A 17 -15.46 6.32 0.07
N GLN A 18 -14.98 7.52 -0.27
CA GLN A 18 -14.03 7.70 -1.37
C GLN A 18 -12.90 8.61 -0.91
N GLY A 19 -11.68 8.10 -0.94
CA GLY A 19 -10.48 8.92 -0.77
C GLY A 19 -9.73 9.04 -2.09
N ILE A 20 -9.20 10.23 -2.34
CA ILE A 20 -8.46 10.57 -3.54
C ILE A 20 -7.07 11.00 -3.12
N VAL A 21 -6.05 10.38 -3.71
CA VAL A 21 -4.65 10.72 -3.48
C VAL A 21 -3.96 11.01 -4.80
N GLN A 22 -3.04 11.98 -4.79
CA GLN A 22 -2.26 12.29 -5.97
C GLN A 22 -1.27 11.15 -6.26
N LEU A 23 -1.09 10.85 -7.54
CA LEU A 23 -0.03 9.94 -8.03
C LEU A 23 1.30 10.70 -8.18
N ASP A 24 1.70 11.41 -7.13
CA ASP A 24 2.92 12.22 -7.12
C ASP A 24 4.15 11.43 -6.68
N GLY A 25 3.96 10.21 -6.16
CA GLY A 25 5.02 9.29 -5.77
C GLY A 25 5.58 8.48 -6.95
N GLU A 26 6.69 7.78 -6.72
CA GLU A 26 7.35 6.96 -7.74
C GLU A 26 6.62 5.63 -7.99
N THR A 27 5.83 5.17 -7.01
CA THR A 27 5.20 3.85 -7.02
C THR A 27 3.73 3.87 -6.60
N LEU A 28 2.97 2.83 -6.99
CA LEU A 28 1.60 2.64 -6.52
C LEU A 28 1.54 2.42 -5.01
N GLU A 29 2.57 1.81 -4.43
CA GLU A 29 2.72 1.63 -2.99
C GLU A 29 2.82 2.97 -2.25
N ASP A 30 3.49 3.97 -2.83
CA ASP A 30 3.59 5.30 -2.21
C ASP A 30 2.25 6.04 -2.22
N ALA A 31 1.50 5.93 -3.32
CA ALA A 31 0.15 6.46 -3.39
C ALA A 31 -0.77 5.77 -2.35
N ALA A 32 -0.73 4.45 -2.26
CA ALA A 32 -1.52 3.68 -1.30
C ALA A 32 -1.13 4.00 0.17
N ARG A 33 0.17 4.06 0.50
CA ARG A 33 0.64 4.50 1.83
C ARG A 33 0.17 5.91 2.16
N THR A 34 0.16 6.81 1.17
CA THR A 34 -0.29 8.19 1.36
C THR A 34 -1.80 8.25 1.61
N TYR A 35 -2.59 7.45 0.89
CA TYR A 35 -4.01 7.28 1.18
C TYR A 35 -4.24 6.84 2.63
N PHE A 36 -3.65 5.72 3.09
CA PHE A 36 -3.91 5.22 4.45
C PHE A 36 -3.46 6.20 5.54
N ARG A 37 -2.35 6.91 5.33
CA ARG A 37 -1.88 7.95 6.25
C ARG A 37 -2.84 9.14 6.34
N GLN A 38 -3.40 9.60 5.22
CA GLN A 38 -4.25 10.80 5.17
C GLN A 38 -5.72 10.49 5.52
N SER A 39 -6.26 9.41 4.99
CA SER A 39 -7.68 9.05 5.09
C SER A 39 -8.04 8.37 6.40
N GLU A 40 -7.20 7.46 6.89
CA GLU A 40 -7.53 6.57 8.02
C GLU A 40 -6.71 6.86 9.27
N GLN A 41 -5.59 7.59 9.14
CA GLN A 41 -4.59 7.79 10.22
C GLN A 41 -4.08 6.48 10.85
N ILE A 42 -4.19 5.36 10.13
CA ILE A 42 -3.68 4.06 10.58
C ILE A 42 -2.32 3.83 9.91
N PRO A 43 -1.22 3.68 10.69
CA PRO A 43 0.06 3.31 10.12
C PRO A 43 -0.10 1.99 9.35
N THR A 44 0.12 2.07 8.04
CA THR A 44 -0.08 0.96 7.09
C THR A 44 1.12 0.91 6.18
N ASP A 45 1.72 -0.26 6.02
CA ASP A 45 2.74 -0.50 5.01
C ASP A 45 2.24 -1.51 3.98
N ILE A 46 2.63 -1.26 2.73
CA ILE A 46 2.19 -2.01 1.55
C ILE A 46 3.39 -2.28 0.67
N ARG A 47 3.58 -3.54 0.31
CA ARG A 47 4.58 -3.96 -0.68
C ARG A 47 3.89 -4.71 -1.79
N LEU A 48 4.09 -4.28 -3.02
CA LEU A 48 3.59 -4.96 -4.20
C LEU A 48 4.77 -5.46 -5.02
N SER A 49 4.55 -6.51 -5.80
CA SER A 49 5.53 -7.02 -6.75
C SER A 49 4.83 -7.65 -7.92
N VAL A 50 5.30 -7.34 -9.12
CA VAL A 50 4.79 -7.88 -10.37
C VAL A 50 5.97 -8.38 -11.19
N ALA A 51 5.87 -9.60 -11.69
CA ALA A 51 6.92 -10.23 -12.47
C ALA A 51 6.34 -11.06 -13.62
N LYS A 52 7.11 -11.17 -14.69
CA LYS A 52 6.88 -12.16 -15.75
C LYS A 52 7.51 -13.48 -15.34
N LEU A 53 6.70 -14.54 -15.34
CA LEU A 53 7.13 -15.92 -15.18
C LEU A 53 7.26 -16.55 -16.57
N LEU A 54 8.45 -17.05 -16.88
CA LEU A 54 8.75 -17.79 -18.10
C LEU A 54 8.94 -19.26 -17.74
N THR A 55 8.04 -20.12 -18.21
CA THR A 55 8.11 -21.56 -17.96
C THR A 55 8.41 -22.30 -19.27
N PRO A 56 9.52 -23.06 -19.37
CA PRO A 56 9.79 -23.89 -20.54
C PRO A 56 8.71 -24.97 -20.74
N GLY A 57 8.35 -25.27 -21.99
CA GLY A 57 7.39 -26.31 -22.33
C GLY A 57 7.59 -26.86 -23.74
N ILE A 58 6.95 -28.00 -24.04
CA ILE A 58 6.97 -28.59 -25.38
C ILE A 58 6.23 -27.64 -26.34
N GLY A 59 6.94 -27.11 -27.33
CA GLY A 59 6.42 -26.10 -28.28
C GLY A 59 6.80 -24.65 -27.97
N GLY A 60 7.63 -24.40 -26.94
CA GLY A 60 8.15 -23.06 -26.62
C GLY A 60 7.96 -22.66 -25.16
N ALA A 61 8.59 -21.55 -24.77
CA ALA A 61 8.39 -20.99 -23.43
C ALA A 61 6.99 -20.37 -23.31
N ARG A 62 6.30 -20.64 -22.20
CA ARG A 62 5.04 -19.98 -21.83
C ARG A 62 5.35 -18.78 -20.95
N GLU A 63 4.87 -17.60 -21.35
CA GLU A 63 4.95 -16.37 -20.56
C GLU A 63 3.65 -16.17 -19.77
N GLN A 64 3.77 -15.84 -18.49
CA GLN A 64 2.65 -15.56 -17.59
C GLN A 64 3.01 -14.36 -16.70
N TRP A 65 2.07 -13.47 -16.45
CA TRP A 65 2.26 -12.41 -15.47
C TRP A 65 1.80 -12.88 -14.10
N ARG A 66 2.62 -12.63 -13.07
CA ARG A 66 2.27 -12.87 -11.68
C ARG A 66 2.43 -11.59 -10.89
N ALA A 67 1.40 -11.26 -10.12
CA ALA A 67 1.41 -10.18 -9.14
C ALA A 67 1.19 -10.75 -7.75
N GLY A 68 1.71 -10.07 -6.74
CA GLY A 68 1.50 -10.37 -5.33
C GLY A 68 1.83 -9.17 -4.46
N GLY A 69 1.53 -9.26 -3.18
CA GLY A 69 1.84 -8.22 -2.23
C GLY A 69 1.50 -8.57 -0.79
N ILE A 70 1.97 -7.73 0.12
CA ILE A 70 1.71 -7.81 1.55
C ILE A 70 1.21 -6.45 2.02
N LEU A 71 0.18 -6.48 2.87
CA LEU A 71 -0.33 -5.32 3.59
C LEU A 71 -0.21 -5.61 5.08
N ALA A 72 0.47 -4.72 5.80
CA ALA A 72 0.60 -4.76 7.24
C ALA A 72 -0.03 -3.49 7.82
N GLN A 73 -1.00 -3.66 8.71
CA GLN A 73 -1.75 -2.55 9.28
C GLN A 73 -1.98 -2.78 10.77
N PHE A 74 -1.87 -1.72 11.56
CA PHE A 74 -2.23 -1.78 12.98
C PHE A 74 -3.75 -1.83 13.16
N LEU A 75 -4.20 -2.54 14.20
CA LEU A 75 -5.61 -2.51 14.58
C LEU A 75 -6.00 -1.11 15.08
N PRO A 76 -7.24 -0.64 14.79
CA PRO A 76 -7.70 0.71 15.17
C PRO A 76 -7.56 1.04 16.66
N GLN A 77 -7.59 0.02 17.52
CA GLN A 77 -7.54 0.15 18.99
C GLN A 77 -6.13 -0.07 19.57
N SER A 78 -5.09 -0.30 18.75
CA SER A 78 -3.76 -0.66 19.28
C SER A 78 -3.08 0.54 19.98
N PRO A 79 -2.57 0.38 21.21
CA PRO A 79 -1.83 1.42 21.93
C PRO A 79 -0.42 1.69 21.34
N GLU A 80 0.08 0.83 20.44
CA GLU A 80 1.38 1.00 19.79
C GLU A 80 1.38 1.99 18.61
N ARG A 81 0.22 2.56 18.28
CA ARG A 81 -0.05 3.42 17.10
C ARG A 81 0.90 4.61 16.89
N MET A 82 1.69 4.99 17.89
CA MET A 82 2.48 6.22 17.84
C MET A 82 3.80 6.13 18.63
N ARG A 83 4.45 4.95 18.68
CA ARG A 83 5.88 4.92 19.04
C ARG A 83 6.69 4.93 17.75
N VAL A 84 6.88 6.11 17.17
CA VAL A 84 8.14 6.36 16.47
C VAL A 84 9.16 6.41 17.61
N PRO A 85 10.08 5.45 17.76
CA PRO A 85 11.15 5.61 18.71
C PRO A 85 11.92 6.84 18.23
N ASP A 86 11.96 7.90 19.03
CA ASP A 86 12.95 8.95 18.83
C ASP A 86 14.31 8.26 18.85
N LEU A 87 14.89 8.04 17.67
CA LEU A 87 16.26 7.61 17.57
C LEU A 87 17.09 8.79 18.10
N PRO A 88 17.86 8.61 19.18
CA PRO A 88 18.69 9.68 19.68
C PRO A 88 19.63 10.11 18.56
N ARG A 89 19.61 11.41 18.24
CA ARG A 89 20.61 12.03 17.38
C ARG A 89 21.97 11.67 17.98
N SER A 90 22.75 10.87 17.28
CA SER A 90 24.14 10.62 17.64
C SER A 90 24.87 11.96 17.57
N GLU A 91 25.02 12.63 18.71
CA GLU A 91 26.05 13.64 18.86
C GLU A 91 27.38 12.88 18.98
N GLY A 92 28.07 12.76 17.85
CA GLY A 92 29.50 12.45 17.82
C GLY A 92 30.27 13.75 18.07
N ALA A 93 31.05 13.74 19.14
CA ALA A 93 32.04 14.73 19.53
C ALA A 93 33.19 14.85 18.52
#